data_AF-A0A4Z0NPQ4-F1
#
_entry.id   AF-A0A4Z0NPQ4-F1
#
_cell.length_a   1.000
_cell.length_b   1.000
_cell.length_c   1.000
_cell.angle_alpha   90.00
_cell.angle_beta   90.00
_cell.angle_gamma   90.00
#
_symmetry.space_group_name_H-M   'P 1'
#
loop_
_entity.id
_entity.type
_entity.pdbx_description
1 polymer ?
#
loop_
_entity_poly.entity_id
_entity_poly.type
_entity_poly.pdbx_seq_one_letter_code
_entity_poly.pdbx_strand_id
1 'polypeptide(L)'
;MGAAPADGHPARRRTGSAIRRFRAAEDGLAAAELALILPVLLTIMLGGIQLVAYINAVRKVELVVQSISQMISQTSPPDASTSVATVNAADLHFSYDAALVLFPYLMDDAKRQGKSWWQDITINYASIQFTQVATTCSDGSDLSACYVANVVWTSTGTTQPASGAAFRPCGVPQVPAANNAAPTRSALPRSVYGPASLIVVDVVFTFTPTFGTQILQPIRIARSAYVQPRYASLVNYDTTNNDGIATRCPGF
;
A
#
# COMPACT_ATOMS: atom_id res chain seq x y z
N MET A 1 -94.69 -13.45 -2.83
CA MET A 1 -94.71 -12.94 -1.44
C MET A 1 -93.90 -13.93 -0.60
N GLY A 2 -92.74 -13.64 -0.03
CA GLY A 2 -91.94 -12.43 0.03
C GLY A 2 -90.46 -12.81 0.20
N ALA A 3 -89.59 -11.90 -0.25
CA ALA A 3 -88.16 -11.93 -0.04
C ALA A 3 -87.81 -11.44 1.38
N ALA A 4 -86.74 -11.98 1.97
CA ALA A 4 -86.08 -11.47 3.18
C ALA A 4 -84.60 -11.97 3.19
N PRO A 5 -83.65 -11.22 3.78
CA PRO A 5 -82.47 -10.77 3.05
C PRO A 5 -81.13 -11.38 3.50
N ALA A 6 -80.12 -11.10 2.68
CA ALA A 6 -78.70 -11.39 2.92
C ALA A 6 -78.10 -10.44 3.96
N ASP A 7 -77.47 -10.99 5.00
CA ASP A 7 -76.62 -10.25 5.93
C ASP A 7 -75.14 -10.42 5.56
N GLY A 8 -74.62 -9.45 4.80
CA GLY A 8 -73.20 -9.24 4.63
C GLY A 8 -72.66 -8.33 5.74
N HIS A 9 -71.80 -8.85 6.61
CA HIS A 9 -71.01 -8.02 7.53
C HIS A 9 -69.79 -7.42 6.82
N PRO A 10 -69.67 -6.09 6.67
CA PRO A 10 -68.41 -5.48 6.30
C PRO A 10 -67.50 -5.38 7.54
N ALA A 11 -66.45 -6.20 7.59
CA ALA A 11 -65.32 -6.03 8.49
C ALA A 11 -64.56 -4.75 8.11
N ARG A 12 -65.00 -3.61 8.66
CA ARG A 12 -64.41 -2.30 8.41
C ARG A 12 -63.09 -2.18 9.17
N ARG A 13 -62.00 -2.13 8.40
CA ARG A 13 -60.61 -1.90 8.83
C ARG A 13 -60.49 -0.81 9.89
N ARG A 14 -60.07 -1.19 11.11
CA ARG A 14 -59.61 -0.28 12.18
C ARG A 14 -58.09 -0.06 12.06
N THR A 15 -57.63 0.55 10.98
CA THR A 15 -56.22 0.96 10.84
C THR A 15 -55.95 2.41 11.28
N GLY A 16 -56.98 3.21 11.56
CA GLY A 16 -56.83 4.62 11.93
C GLY A 16 -56.55 4.94 13.41
N SER A 17 -56.75 3.97 14.32
CA SER A 17 -56.63 4.21 15.77
C SER A 17 -55.19 4.10 16.30
N ALA A 18 -54.36 3.27 15.67
CA ALA A 18 -52.98 3.04 16.10
C ALA A 18 -52.09 4.30 15.95
N ILE A 19 -52.30 5.07 14.87
CA ILE A 19 -51.53 6.29 14.58
C ILE A 19 -51.86 7.41 15.57
N ARG A 20 -53.10 7.49 16.07
CA ARG A 20 -53.48 8.49 17.08
C ARG A 20 -52.94 8.18 18.47
N ARG A 21 -52.78 6.91 18.83
CA ARG A 21 -52.13 6.52 20.09
C ARG A 21 -50.62 6.78 20.08
N PHE A 22 -49.95 6.62 18.94
CA PHE A 22 -48.53 6.98 18.79
C PHE A 22 -48.26 8.49 18.92
N ARG A 23 -49.24 9.34 18.59
CA ARG A 23 -49.13 10.81 18.73
C ARG A 23 -49.46 11.33 20.12
N ALA A 24 -50.05 10.51 20.99
CA ALA A 24 -50.45 10.90 22.35
C ALA A 24 -49.44 10.45 23.43
N ALA A 25 -48.38 9.75 23.04
CA ALA A 25 -47.31 9.32 23.93
C ALA A 25 -46.07 10.19 23.73
N GLU A 26 -45.40 10.56 24.82
CA GLU A 26 -44.08 11.23 24.86
C GLU A 26 -43.05 10.52 23.96
N ASP A 27 -43.26 9.23 23.67
CA ASP A 27 -42.52 8.39 22.72
C ASP A 27 -42.40 8.97 21.30
N GLY A 28 -43.41 9.75 20.84
CA GLY A 28 -43.40 10.35 19.50
C GLY A 28 -42.37 11.46 19.35
N LEU A 29 -42.08 12.19 20.42
CA LEU A 29 -41.05 13.24 20.45
C LEU A 29 -39.65 12.62 20.49
N ALA A 30 -39.45 11.60 21.34
CA ALA A 30 -38.20 10.86 21.42
C ALA A 30 -37.82 10.24 20.06
N ALA A 31 -38.80 9.72 19.31
CA ALA A 31 -38.57 9.21 17.95
C ALA A 31 -38.13 10.31 16.97
N ALA A 32 -38.67 11.52 17.08
CA ALA A 32 -38.30 12.65 16.24
C ALA A 32 -36.90 13.19 16.56
N GLU A 33 -36.54 13.27 17.85
CA GLU A 33 -35.19 13.65 18.29
C GLU A 33 -34.14 12.62 17.83
N LEU A 34 -34.44 11.33 17.96
CA LEU A 34 -33.58 10.27 17.45
C LEU A 34 -33.45 10.35 15.92
N ALA A 35 -34.54 10.58 15.18
CA ALA A 35 -34.49 10.69 13.73
C ALA A 35 -33.60 11.85 13.24
N LEU A 36 -33.50 12.94 14.01
CA LEU A 36 -32.63 14.08 13.69
C LEU A 36 -31.16 13.83 14.06
N ILE A 37 -30.89 13.12 15.16
CA ILE A 37 -29.52 12.86 15.64
C ILE A 37 -28.89 11.65 14.92
N LEU A 38 -29.69 10.64 14.57
CA LEU A 38 -29.27 9.42 13.88
C LEU A 38 -28.40 9.65 12.64
N PRO A 39 -28.75 10.54 11.67
CA PRO A 39 -27.90 10.77 10.51
C PRO A 39 -26.51 11.30 10.91
N VAL A 40 -26.42 12.18 11.90
CA VAL A 40 -25.14 12.71 12.40
C VAL A 40 -24.32 11.58 13.04
N LEU A 41 -24.92 10.77 13.91
CA LEU A 41 -24.24 9.64 14.53
C LEU A 41 -23.74 8.61 13.49
N LEU A 42 -24.56 8.31 12.48
CA LEU A 42 -24.18 7.39 11.40
C LEU A 42 -23.01 7.94 10.58
N THR A 43 -23.00 9.23 10.24
CA THR A 43 -21.88 9.84 9.50
C THR A 43 -20.58 9.79 10.29
N ILE A 44 -20.63 10.06 11.60
CA ILE A 44 -19.45 9.99 12.48
C ILE A 44 -18.98 8.54 12.64
N MET A 45 -19.90 7.59 12.86
CA MET A 45 -19.57 6.19 13.02
C MET A 45 -18.92 5.62 11.76
N LEU A 46 -19.54 5.85 10.60
CA LEU A 46 -18.99 5.44 9.32
C LEU A 46 -17.63 6.11 9.10
N GLY A 47 -17.54 7.44 9.18
CA GLY A 47 -16.29 8.17 9.01
C GLY A 47 -15.16 7.66 9.91
N GLY A 48 -15.46 7.36 11.18
CA GLY A 48 -14.51 6.77 12.12
C GLY A 48 -14.01 5.38 11.68
N ILE A 49 -14.90 4.51 11.21
CA ILE A 49 -14.53 3.18 10.68
C ILE A 49 -13.56 3.34 9.48
N GLN A 50 -13.84 4.28 8.58
CA GLN A 50 -12.96 4.54 7.44
C GLN A 50 -11.59 5.09 7.85
N LEU A 51 -11.56 6.01 8.80
CA LEU A 51 -10.31 6.56 9.30
C LEU A 51 -9.44 5.47 9.94
N VAL A 52 -10.05 4.59 10.74
CA VAL A 52 -9.35 3.45 11.35
C VAL A 52 -8.85 2.49 10.27
N ALA A 53 -9.66 2.16 9.27
CA ALA A 53 -9.26 1.31 8.16
C ALA A 53 -8.07 1.91 7.37
N TYR A 54 -8.11 3.22 7.11
CA TYR A 54 -7.03 3.94 6.45
C TYR A 54 -5.73 3.90 7.26
N ILE A 55 -5.79 4.23 8.56
CA ILE A 55 -4.61 4.19 9.44
C ILE A 55 -4.04 2.76 9.52
N ASN A 56 -4.89 1.75 9.59
CA ASN A 56 -4.47 0.35 9.58
C ASN A 56 -3.79 -0.03 8.27
N ALA A 57 -4.33 0.40 7.12
CA ALA A 57 -3.69 0.20 5.82
C ALA A 57 -2.31 0.86 5.78
N VAL A 58 -2.17 2.10 6.25
CA VAL A 58 -0.87 2.78 6.34
C VAL A 58 0.13 1.99 7.18
N ARG A 59 -0.27 1.53 8.38
CA ARG A 59 0.58 0.73 9.26
C ARG A 59 0.98 -0.60 8.62
N LYS A 60 0.07 -1.24 7.90
CA LYS A 60 0.32 -2.53 7.24
C LYS A 60 1.25 -2.39 6.04
N VAL A 61 1.10 -1.33 5.24
CA VAL A 61 2.04 -1.01 4.16
C VAL A 61 3.44 -0.76 4.71
N GLU A 62 3.57 -0.03 5.83
CA GLU A 62 4.87 0.16 6.50
C GLU A 62 5.46 -1.18 6.95
N LEU A 63 4.67 -2.06 7.56
CA LEU A 63 5.11 -3.39 7.97
C LEU A 63 5.60 -4.23 6.77
N VAL A 64 4.87 -4.21 5.65
CA VAL A 64 5.27 -4.92 4.41
C VAL A 64 6.64 -4.43 3.94
N VAL A 65 6.81 -3.12 3.79
CA VAL A 65 8.07 -2.49 3.37
C VAL A 65 9.22 -2.90 4.27
N GLN A 66 9.05 -2.78 5.58
CA GLN A 66 10.11 -3.04 6.57
C GLN A 66 10.50 -4.52 6.61
N SER A 67 9.53 -5.43 6.65
CA SER A 67 9.79 -6.88 6.71
C SER A 67 10.47 -7.39 5.44
N ILE A 68 10.02 -6.94 4.28
CA ILE A 68 10.63 -7.29 2.99
C ILE A 68 12.07 -6.77 2.91
N SER A 69 12.29 -5.51 3.32
CA SER A 69 13.63 -4.91 3.35
C SER A 69 14.57 -5.68 4.27
N GLN A 70 14.09 -6.09 5.44
CA GLN A 70 14.87 -6.90 6.38
C GLN A 70 15.25 -8.25 5.80
N MET A 71 14.38 -8.89 5.03
CA MET A 71 14.66 -10.18 4.42
C MET A 71 15.76 -10.09 3.37
N ILE A 72 15.70 -9.09 2.48
CA ILE A 72 16.72 -8.88 1.44
C ILE A 72 18.03 -8.37 2.03
N SER A 73 17.99 -7.53 3.08
CA SER A 73 19.21 -7.02 3.72
C SER A 73 20.05 -8.12 4.38
N GLN A 74 19.45 -9.27 4.67
CA GLN A 74 20.10 -10.40 5.33
C GLN A 74 20.69 -11.43 4.35
N THR A 75 20.55 -11.21 3.04
CA THR A 75 21.20 -12.07 2.04
C THR A 75 22.71 -12.01 2.24
N SER A 76 23.33 -13.20 2.33
CA SER A 76 24.76 -13.36 2.57
C SER A 76 25.47 -13.83 1.30
N PRO A 77 26.75 -13.48 1.11
CA PRO A 77 27.56 -14.01 0.01
C PRO A 77 27.65 -15.55 0.06
N PRO A 78 27.69 -16.23 -1.10
CA PRO A 78 27.77 -17.68 -1.16
C PRO A 78 29.08 -18.23 -0.57
N ASP A 79 30.17 -17.48 -0.72
CA ASP A 79 31.50 -17.82 -0.22
C ASP A 79 32.09 -16.70 0.65
N ALA A 80 32.80 -17.06 1.72
CA ALA A 80 33.45 -16.11 2.64
C ALA A 80 34.56 -15.27 1.99
N SER A 81 35.01 -15.62 0.78
CA SER A 81 35.97 -14.85 -0.02
C SER A 81 35.33 -13.76 -0.86
N THR A 82 34.00 -13.74 -0.98
CA THR A 82 33.24 -12.78 -1.77
C THR A 82 32.47 -11.83 -0.86
N SER A 83 32.44 -10.54 -1.19
CA SER A 83 31.66 -9.55 -0.45
C SER A 83 30.30 -9.25 -1.12
N VAL A 84 30.04 -9.83 -2.28
CA VAL A 84 28.80 -9.61 -3.05
C VAL A 84 27.84 -10.76 -2.80
N ALA A 85 26.67 -10.44 -2.25
CA ALA A 85 25.56 -11.37 -2.14
C ALA A 85 24.72 -11.36 -3.42
N THR A 86 24.01 -12.45 -3.69
CA THR A 86 23.11 -12.57 -4.84
C THR A 86 21.72 -12.95 -4.39
N VAL A 87 20.70 -12.28 -4.94
CA VAL A 87 19.30 -12.71 -4.85
C VAL A 87 18.84 -13.23 -6.20
N ASN A 88 18.05 -14.30 -6.21
CA ASN A 88 17.48 -14.88 -7.43
C ASN A 88 15.97 -14.62 -7.50
N ALA A 89 15.32 -15.12 -8.56
CA ALA A 89 13.87 -14.95 -8.74
C ALA A 89 13.04 -15.54 -7.58
N ALA A 90 13.43 -16.70 -7.04
CA ALA A 90 12.71 -17.35 -5.95
C ALA A 90 12.76 -16.54 -4.64
N ASP A 91 13.91 -15.91 -4.34
CA ASP A 91 14.06 -15.04 -3.17
C ASP A 91 13.14 -13.81 -3.25
N LEU A 92 13.02 -13.24 -4.46
CA LEU A 92 12.15 -12.10 -4.71
C LEU A 92 10.67 -12.49 -4.66
N HIS A 93 10.28 -13.65 -5.21
CA HIS A 93 8.92 -14.18 -5.09
C HIS A 93 8.53 -14.46 -3.64
N PHE A 94 9.42 -15.08 -2.86
CA PHE A 94 9.18 -15.33 -1.44
C PHE A 94 8.94 -14.01 -0.68
N SER A 95 9.73 -12.98 -0.98
CA SER A 95 9.53 -11.62 -0.43
C SER A 95 8.21 -11.00 -0.85
N TYR A 96 7.84 -11.17 -2.11
CA TYR A 96 6.67 -10.59 -2.70
C TYR A 96 5.39 -11.23 -2.17
N ASP A 97 5.33 -12.56 -2.13
CA ASP A 97 4.17 -13.33 -1.67
C ASP A 97 3.95 -13.19 -0.16
N ALA A 98 5.01 -12.93 0.63
CA ALA A 98 4.89 -12.63 2.05
C ALA A 98 3.99 -11.41 2.34
N ALA A 99 3.80 -10.51 1.36
CA ALA A 99 2.88 -9.38 1.50
C ALA A 99 1.44 -9.80 1.80
N LEU A 100 0.98 -10.96 1.31
CA LEU A 100 -0.35 -11.49 1.61
C LEU A 100 -0.54 -11.82 3.09
N VAL A 101 0.52 -12.28 3.75
CA VAL A 101 0.50 -12.60 5.19
C VAL A 101 0.64 -11.33 6.02
N LEU A 102 1.49 -10.39 5.59
CA LEU A 102 1.75 -9.14 6.29
C LEU A 102 0.57 -8.16 6.19
N PHE A 103 -0.15 -8.17 5.07
CA PHE A 103 -1.29 -7.31 4.77
C PHE A 103 -2.53 -8.11 4.34
N PRO A 104 -3.19 -8.81 5.27
CA PRO A 104 -4.29 -9.74 4.95
C PRO A 104 -5.52 -9.05 4.33
N TYR A 105 -5.69 -7.74 4.56
CA TYR A 105 -6.80 -6.96 3.98
C TYR A 105 -6.70 -6.84 2.45
N LEU A 106 -5.51 -7.01 1.88
CA LEU A 106 -5.27 -6.87 0.45
C LEU A 106 -6.15 -7.81 -0.40
N MET A 107 -6.39 -9.04 0.07
CA MET A 107 -7.20 -10.00 -0.65
C MET A 107 -8.68 -9.61 -0.70
N ASP A 108 -9.20 -9.11 0.42
CA ASP A 108 -10.60 -8.69 0.52
C ASP A 108 -10.85 -7.40 -0.27
N ASP A 109 -9.90 -6.46 -0.23
CA ASP A 109 -9.94 -5.23 -1.01
C ASP A 109 -9.88 -5.52 -2.52
N ALA A 110 -8.90 -6.32 -2.95
CA ALA A 110 -8.77 -6.71 -4.35
C ALA A 110 -10.02 -7.46 -4.86
N LYS A 111 -10.59 -8.37 -4.05
CA LYS A 111 -11.84 -9.07 -4.38
C LYS A 111 -13.01 -8.10 -4.52
N ARG A 112 -13.13 -7.11 -3.61
CA ARG A 112 -14.15 -6.06 -3.70
C ARG A 112 -14.02 -5.23 -4.98
N GLN A 113 -12.79 -5.00 -5.43
CA GLN A 113 -12.50 -4.28 -6.67
C GLN A 113 -12.56 -5.17 -7.93
N GLY A 114 -12.79 -6.48 -7.81
CA GLY A 114 -12.76 -7.41 -8.95
C GLY A 114 -11.36 -7.59 -9.56
N LYS A 115 -10.31 -7.32 -8.79
CA LYS A 115 -8.91 -7.38 -9.19
C LYS A 115 -8.21 -8.58 -8.54
N SER A 116 -7.11 -9.01 -9.15
CA SER A 116 -6.18 -9.88 -8.42
C SER A 116 -5.42 -9.08 -7.37
N TRP A 117 -5.00 -9.71 -6.27
CA TRP A 117 -4.29 -9.00 -5.17
C TRP A 117 -3.04 -8.26 -5.64
N TRP A 118 -2.29 -8.84 -6.58
CA TRP A 118 -1.08 -8.26 -7.16
C TRP A 118 -1.36 -7.05 -8.07
N GLN A 119 -2.64 -6.80 -8.39
CA GLN A 119 -3.12 -5.61 -9.09
C GLN A 119 -3.66 -4.55 -8.13
N ASP A 120 -3.56 -4.75 -6.82
CA ASP A 120 -4.04 -3.79 -5.81
C ASP A 120 -2.89 -3.18 -5.00
N ILE A 121 -1.73 -3.85 -4.99
CA ILE A 121 -0.48 -3.36 -4.42
C ILE A 121 0.64 -3.37 -5.45
N THR A 122 1.50 -2.35 -5.37
CA THR A 122 2.79 -2.34 -6.05
C THR A 122 3.89 -2.57 -5.04
N ILE A 123 4.77 -3.53 -5.29
CA ILE A 123 6.00 -3.76 -4.51
C ILE A 123 7.15 -3.80 -5.49
N ASN A 124 8.10 -2.89 -5.35
CA ASN A 124 9.31 -2.85 -6.16
C ASN A 124 10.55 -2.92 -5.29
N TYR A 125 11.58 -3.49 -5.88
CA TYR A 125 12.87 -3.75 -5.29
C TYR A 125 13.93 -3.11 -6.18
N ALA A 126 14.94 -2.52 -5.58
CA ALA A 126 16.11 -2.07 -6.32
C ALA A 126 17.35 -2.19 -5.44
N SER A 127 18.46 -2.60 -6.06
CA SER A 127 19.78 -2.45 -5.47
C SER A 127 20.48 -1.25 -6.09
N ILE A 128 21.04 -0.41 -5.23
CA ILE A 128 21.72 0.82 -5.58
C ILE A 128 23.19 0.69 -5.18
N GLN A 129 24.07 0.95 -6.13
CA GLN A 129 25.49 1.12 -5.87
C GLN A 129 25.85 2.59 -5.98
N PHE A 130 26.56 3.07 -4.98
CA PHE A 130 27.11 4.41 -5.00
C PHE A 130 28.53 4.38 -5.58
N THR A 131 28.77 5.25 -6.56
CA THR A 131 30.09 5.45 -7.15
C THR A 131 30.57 6.85 -6.79
N GLN A 132 31.76 6.95 -6.18
CA GLN A 132 32.32 8.24 -5.80
C GLN A 132 32.71 9.03 -7.05
N VAL A 133 32.30 10.31 -7.14
CA VAL A 133 32.57 11.18 -8.29
C VAL A 133 34.08 11.44 -8.46
N ALA A 134 34.78 11.62 -7.33
CA ALA A 134 36.23 11.78 -7.27
C ALA A 134 36.75 11.13 -6.00
N THR A 135 37.94 10.51 -6.04
CA THR A 135 38.54 9.77 -4.93
C THR A 135 38.74 10.60 -3.65
N THR A 136 38.86 11.92 -3.78
CA THR A 136 39.04 12.86 -2.66
C THR A 136 37.76 13.61 -2.31
N CYS A 137 36.61 13.27 -2.89
CA CYS A 137 35.37 13.97 -2.58
C CYS A 137 34.89 13.57 -1.19
N SER A 138 34.87 14.54 -0.28
CA SER A 138 34.33 14.41 1.06
C SER A 138 33.52 15.65 1.41
N ASP A 139 32.26 15.45 1.78
CA ASP A 139 31.43 16.48 2.40
C ASP A 139 30.93 15.90 3.72
N GLY A 140 31.33 16.53 4.85
CA GLY A 140 30.98 16.04 6.18
C GLY A 140 29.51 16.20 6.56
N SER A 141 28.74 16.94 5.77
CA SER A 141 27.33 17.26 6.04
C SER A 141 26.37 16.61 5.03
N ASP A 142 26.78 16.51 3.76
CA ASP A 142 25.94 15.97 2.68
C ASP A 142 26.78 15.23 1.64
N LEU A 143 26.87 13.91 1.77
CA LEU A 143 27.60 13.05 0.84
C LEU A 143 26.94 12.94 -0.54
N SER A 144 25.73 13.49 -0.75
CA SER A 144 25.03 13.34 -2.03
C SER A 144 25.72 14.02 -3.22
N ALA A 145 26.55 15.03 -2.98
CA ALA A 145 27.37 15.65 -4.02
C ALA A 145 28.58 14.79 -4.41
N CYS A 146 29.02 13.88 -3.52
CA CYS A 146 30.21 13.06 -3.72
C CYS A 146 29.94 11.69 -4.32
N TYR A 147 28.69 11.24 -4.37
CA TYR A 147 28.31 9.91 -4.82
C TYR A 147 27.21 9.95 -5.87
N VAL A 148 27.42 9.20 -6.95
CA VAL A 148 26.41 8.91 -7.97
C VAL A 148 25.69 7.62 -7.58
N ALA A 149 24.37 7.68 -7.43
CA ALA A 149 23.54 6.54 -7.05
C ALA A 149 23.02 5.81 -8.29
N ASN A 150 23.67 4.70 -8.64
CA ASN A 150 23.29 3.91 -9.82
C ASN A 150 22.47 2.69 -9.42
N VAL A 151 21.42 2.40 -10.20
CA VAL A 151 20.63 1.17 -10.02
C VAL A 151 21.40 0.00 -10.63
N VAL A 152 21.72 -1.01 -9.82
CA VAL A 152 22.42 -2.24 -10.23
C VAL A 152 21.43 -3.24 -10.81
N TRP A 153 20.29 -3.40 -10.15
CA TRP A 153 19.17 -4.18 -10.65
C TRP A 153 17.89 -3.62 -10.05
N THR A 154 16.79 -3.88 -10.72
CA THR A 154 15.46 -3.50 -10.27
C THR A 154 14.50 -4.63 -10.54
N SER A 155 13.51 -4.83 -9.66
CA SER A 155 12.38 -5.67 -10.00
C SER A 155 11.62 -5.06 -11.17
N THR A 156 11.19 -5.89 -12.09
CA THR A 156 10.22 -5.54 -13.12
C THR A 156 8.87 -5.57 -12.43
N GLY A 157 8.42 -4.36 -12.08
CA GLY A 157 7.32 -4.15 -11.15
C GLY A 157 6.04 -4.93 -11.47
N THR A 158 5.27 -5.15 -10.42
CA THR A 158 3.87 -5.59 -10.56
C THR A 158 3.08 -4.57 -11.37
N THR A 159 1.94 -5.01 -11.90
CA THR A 159 1.20 -4.34 -12.97
C THR A 159 0.40 -3.12 -12.50
N GLN A 160 0.82 -2.46 -11.42
CA GLN A 160 0.20 -1.26 -10.88
C GLN A 160 1.20 -0.10 -10.75
N PRO A 161 0.80 1.13 -11.12
CA PRO A 161 -0.53 1.51 -11.61
C PRO A 161 -0.71 1.21 -13.12
N ALA A 162 -1.95 1.35 -13.61
CA ALA A 162 -2.43 1.04 -14.96
C ALA A 162 -1.66 1.67 -16.16
N SER A 163 -0.58 2.43 -15.94
CA SER A 163 0.34 2.86 -17.01
C SER A 163 1.73 3.18 -16.46
N GLY A 164 2.77 2.71 -17.17
CA GLY A 164 4.18 3.03 -16.93
C GLY A 164 4.97 2.03 -16.08
N ALA A 165 6.29 2.00 -16.27
CA ALA A 165 7.22 1.23 -15.44
C ALA A 165 7.21 1.71 -13.99
N ALA A 166 6.67 0.93 -13.05
CA ALA A 166 6.56 1.34 -11.64
C ALA A 166 7.86 1.21 -10.83
N PHE A 167 8.96 0.83 -11.49
CA PHE A 167 10.24 0.50 -10.87
C PHE A 167 11.28 1.61 -11.05
N ARG A 168 12.40 1.51 -10.32
CA ARG A 168 13.50 2.49 -10.42
C ARG A 168 14.22 2.27 -11.76
N PRO A 169 14.35 3.30 -12.62
CA PRO A 169 14.85 3.11 -13.97
C PRO A 169 16.34 2.77 -14.00
N CYS A 170 16.71 1.79 -14.81
CA CYS A 170 18.11 1.55 -15.15
C CYS A 170 18.69 2.68 -16.00
N GLY A 171 20.01 2.87 -15.93
CA GLY A 171 20.74 3.82 -16.79
C GLY A 171 20.56 5.30 -16.44
N VAL A 172 19.68 5.64 -15.50
CA VAL A 172 19.52 7.00 -14.97
C VAL A 172 19.87 7.00 -13.48
N PRO A 173 20.92 7.72 -13.06
CA PRO A 173 21.25 7.85 -11.65
C PRO A 173 20.09 8.44 -10.85
N GLN A 174 19.93 7.96 -9.62
CA GLN A 174 18.95 8.50 -8.69
C GLN A 174 19.43 9.86 -8.18
N VAL A 175 18.54 10.86 -8.22
CA VAL A 175 18.86 12.22 -7.78
C VAL A 175 18.63 12.40 -6.27
N PRO A 176 19.41 13.25 -5.59
CA PRO A 176 19.18 13.50 -4.18
C PRO A 176 17.91 14.32 -3.94
N ALA A 177 17.12 13.93 -2.96
CA ALA A 177 15.93 14.63 -2.48
C ALA A 177 16.04 14.94 -0.98
N ALA A 178 15.25 15.90 -0.50
CA ALA A 178 15.17 16.20 0.93
C ALA A 178 14.75 14.96 1.72
N ASN A 179 15.28 14.78 2.94
CA ASN A 179 15.03 13.58 3.74
C ASN A 179 13.54 13.41 4.14
N ASN A 180 12.75 14.48 4.08
CA ASN A 180 11.31 14.48 4.34
C ASN A 180 10.47 14.53 3.05
N ALA A 181 11.09 14.45 1.88
CA ALA A 181 10.36 14.42 0.62
C ALA A 181 9.53 13.14 0.50
N ALA A 182 8.39 13.22 -0.18
CA ALA A 182 7.63 12.02 -0.50
C ALA A 182 8.47 11.05 -1.35
N PRO A 183 8.38 9.73 -1.12
CA PRO A 183 9.20 8.79 -1.86
C PRO A 183 8.89 8.79 -3.36
N THR A 184 9.93 8.69 -4.18
CA THR A 184 9.83 8.61 -5.64
C THR A 184 10.76 7.53 -6.19
N ARG A 185 10.49 7.08 -7.42
CA ARG A 185 11.27 6.05 -8.13
C ARG A 185 12.60 6.55 -8.73
N SER A 186 12.83 7.86 -8.72
CA SER A 186 13.98 8.50 -9.36
C SER A 186 14.86 9.27 -8.39
N ALA A 187 14.49 9.31 -7.10
CA ALA A 187 15.23 10.04 -6.09
C ALA A 187 15.45 9.23 -4.82
N LEU A 188 16.50 9.61 -4.09
CA LEU A 188 16.86 9.05 -2.79
C LEU A 188 17.03 10.17 -1.76
N PRO A 189 16.73 9.94 -0.47
CA PRO A 189 17.06 10.87 0.61
C PRO A 189 18.55 11.22 0.63
N ARG A 190 18.91 12.48 0.83
CA ARG A 190 20.32 12.91 0.93
C ARG A 190 21.11 12.13 1.97
N SER A 191 20.49 11.77 3.09
CA SER A 191 21.14 11.04 4.18
C SER A 191 21.55 9.60 3.85
N VAL A 192 21.07 9.02 2.75
CA VAL A 192 21.42 7.63 2.39
C VAL A 192 22.63 7.54 1.47
N TYR A 193 23.14 8.66 0.95
CA TYR A 193 24.31 8.66 0.09
C TYR A 193 25.57 8.36 0.91
N GLY A 194 26.41 7.46 0.40
CA GLY A 194 27.65 7.08 1.07
C GLY A 194 28.38 5.94 0.36
N PRO A 195 29.45 5.40 0.97
CA PRO A 195 30.29 4.37 0.34
C PRO A 195 29.65 2.98 0.28
N ALA A 196 28.66 2.70 1.13
CA ALA A 196 28.00 1.40 1.19
C ALA A 196 26.81 1.33 0.23
N SER A 197 26.57 0.17 -0.38
CA SER A 197 25.38 -0.04 -1.23
C SER A 197 24.07 0.04 -0.43
N LEU A 198 22.96 0.17 -1.15
CA LEU A 198 21.65 0.35 -0.58
C LEU A 198 20.62 -0.52 -1.30
N ILE A 199 19.76 -1.17 -0.53
CA ILE A 199 18.55 -1.80 -1.02
C ILE A 199 17.38 -0.87 -0.78
N VAL A 200 16.56 -0.72 -1.81
CA VAL A 200 15.36 0.12 -1.78
C VAL A 200 14.15 -0.74 -2.07
N VAL A 201 13.18 -0.69 -1.17
CA VAL A 201 11.88 -1.35 -1.33
C VAL A 201 10.81 -0.29 -1.36
N ASP A 202 10.13 -0.16 -2.48
CA ASP A 202 9.05 0.80 -2.69
C ASP A 202 7.70 0.07 -2.71
N VAL A 203 6.80 0.39 -1.78
CA VAL A 203 5.45 -0.16 -1.74
C VAL A 203 4.42 0.95 -1.92
N VAL A 204 3.49 0.70 -2.83
CA VAL A 204 2.38 1.60 -3.13
C VAL A 204 1.08 0.82 -3.05
N PHE A 205 0.16 1.31 -2.24
CA PHE A 205 -1.19 0.78 -2.11
C PHE A 205 -2.18 1.93 -2.27
N THR A 206 -3.25 1.74 -3.02
CA THR A 206 -4.29 2.76 -3.19
C THR A 206 -5.49 2.39 -2.33
N PHE A 207 -5.67 3.10 -1.22
CA PHE A 207 -6.80 2.87 -0.34
C PHE A 207 -8.08 3.39 -0.99
N THR A 208 -8.98 2.47 -1.30
CA THR A 208 -10.31 2.79 -1.83
C THR A 208 -11.35 2.73 -0.71
N PRO A 209 -12.02 3.84 -0.36
CA PRO A 209 -13.05 3.86 0.68
C PRO A 209 -14.13 2.79 0.45
N THR A 210 -14.60 2.13 1.51
CA THR A 210 -15.63 1.08 1.41
C THR A 210 -17.04 1.63 1.20
N PHE A 211 -17.28 2.88 1.59
CA PHE A 211 -18.55 3.58 1.39
C PHE A 211 -18.29 5.02 0.96
N GLY A 212 -19.24 5.61 0.25
CA GLY A 212 -19.10 7.00 -0.21
C GLY A 212 -17.99 7.20 -1.24
N THR A 213 -17.62 6.18 -2.04
CA THR A 213 -16.63 6.28 -3.13
C THR A 213 -16.96 7.34 -4.18
N GLN A 214 -18.23 7.72 -4.30
CA GLN A 214 -18.69 8.83 -5.14
C GLN A 214 -18.31 10.21 -4.57
N ILE A 215 -18.03 10.28 -3.27
CA ILE A 215 -17.73 11.51 -2.54
C ILE A 215 -16.24 11.56 -2.18
N LEU A 216 -15.67 10.42 -1.77
CA LEU A 216 -14.30 10.29 -1.32
C LEU A 216 -13.44 9.64 -2.41
N GLN A 217 -12.42 10.37 -2.85
CA GLN A 217 -11.45 9.87 -3.82
C GLN A 217 -10.53 8.82 -3.18
N PRO A 218 -10.04 7.83 -3.96
CA PRO A 218 -9.02 6.91 -3.49
C PRO A 218 -7.75 7.65 -3.04
N ILE A 219 -7.17 7.19 -1.92
CA ILE A 219 -5.98 7.82 -1.35
C ILE A 219 -4.78 6.90 -1.57
N ARG A 220 -3.77 7.43 -2.27
CA ARG A 220 -2.52 6.71 -2.49
C ARG A 220 -1.65 6.71 -1.23
N ILE A 221 -1.28 5.53 -0.77
CA ILE A 221 -0.34 5.30 0.32
C ILE A 221 0.96 4.78 -0.31
N ALA A 222 2.02 5.56 -0.24
CA ALA A 222 3.35 5.16 -0.71
C ALA A 222 4.34 5.16 0.46
N ARG A 223 5.15 4.11 0.56
CA ARG A 223 6.20 3.96 1.56
C ARG A 223 7.43 3.35 0.90
N SER A 224 8.60 3.79 1.36
CA SER A 224 9.88 3.27 0.90
C SER A 224 10.77 3.01 2.09
N ALA A 225 11.47 1.88 2.08
CA ALA A 225 12.56 1.62 3.00
C ALA A 225 13.88 1.64 2.24
N TYR A 226 14.87 2.16 2.94
CA TYR A 226 16.24 2.30 2.48
C TYR A 226 17.11 1.58 3.49
N VAL A 227 17.67 0.44 3.11
CA VAL A 227 18.45 -0.41 4.03
C VAL A 227 19.78 -0.77 3.41
N GLN A 228 20.83 -0.73 4.22
CA GLN A 228 22.13 -1.27 3.80
C GLN A 228 22.14 -2.79 3.99
N PRO A 229 22.73 -3.57 3.08
CA PRO A 229 22.93 -5.00 3.30
C PRO A 229 23.78 -5.24 4.55
N ARG A 230 23.40 -6.23 5.36
CA ARG A 230 24.04 -6.51 6.66
C ARG A 230 25.31 -7.34 6.53
N TYR A 231 25.35 -8.26 5.56
CA TYR A 231 26.42 -9.25 5.43
C TYR A 231 27.17 -9.16 4.08
N ALA A 232 26.85 -8.15 3.26
CA ALA A 232 27.43 -7.97 1.94
C ALA A 232 27.76 -6.50 1.69
N SER A 233 28.75 -6.24 0.84
CA SER A 233 29.04 -4.90 0.32
C SER A 233 28.08 -4.48 -0.80
N LEU A 234 27.50 -5.45 -1.50
CA LEU A 234 26.51 -5.27 -2.56
C LEU A 234 25.61 -6.50 -2.65
N VAL A 235 24.32 -6.30 -2.89
CA VAL A 235 23.39 -7.37 -3.29
C VAL A 235 23.14 -7.26 -4.78
N ASN A 236 23.60 -8.22 -5.55
CA ASN A 236 23.38 -8.32 -6.99
C ASN A 236 22.21 -9.27 -7.29
N TYR A 237 21.74 -9.27 -8.54
CA TYR A 237 20.68 -10.15 -9.01
C TYR A 237 21.26 -11.28 -9.85
N ASP A 238 20.99 -12.51 -9.45
CA ASP A 238 21.26 -13.69 -10.26
C ASP A 238 20.15 -13.88 -11.29
N THR A 239 20.52 -13.79 -12.57
CA THR A 239 19.59 -13.92 -13.69
C THR A 239 19.29 -15.38 -14.06
N THR A 240 19.93 -16.34 -13.38
CA THR A 240 19.67 -17.77 -13.57
C THR A 240 18.21 -18.08 -13.23
N ASN A 241 17.49 -18.70 -14.16
CA ASN A 241 16.05 -18.97 -14.02
C ASN A 241 15.19 -17.72 -13.78
N ASN A 242 15.63 -16.54 -14.25
CA ASN A 242 14.82 -15.33 -14.20
C ASN A 242 13.54 -15.52 -15.05
N ASP A 243 12.39 -15.42 -14.40
CA ASP A 243 11.06 -15.50 -14.99
C ASP A 243 10.49 -14.12 -15.37
N GLY A 244 11.31 -13.08 -15.25
CA GLY A 244 10.93 -11.70 -15.50
C GLY A 244 10.44 -10.95 -14.27
N ILE A 245 10.72 -11.42 -13.04
CA ILE A 245 10.47 -10.66 -11.80
C ILE A 245 11.48 -9.52 -11.59
N ALA A 246 12.69 -9.62 -12.15
CA ALA A 246 13.69 -8.57 -12.08
C ALA A 246 14.54 -8.45 -13.35
N THR A 247 15.20 -7.31 -13.48
CA THR A 247 16.12 -7.01 -14.57
C THR A 247 17.39 -6.40 -14.00
N ARG A 248 18.53 -6.95 -14.41
CA ARG A 248 19.85 -6.37 -14.11
C ARG A 248 20.11 -5.17 -15.02
N CYS A 249 20.59 -4.08 -14.45
CA CYS A 249 20.90 -2.87 -15.18
C CYS A 249 22.27 -2.98 -15.88
N PRO A 250 22.44 -2.39 -17.08
CA PRO A 250 23.74 -2.38 -17.75
C PRO A 250 24.79 -1.61 -16.95
N GLY A 251 26.04 -2.10 -16.97
CA GLY A 251 27.20 -1.40 -16.38
C GLY A 251 27.56 -1.82 -14.95
N PHE A 252 26.89 -2.84 -14.40
CA PHE A 252 27.12 -3.35 -13.05
C PHE A 252 27.02 -4.87 -13.01
#